data_AF-A0A328CBX3-F1
#
_entry.id   AF-A0A328CBX3-F1
#
_cell.length_a   1.000
_cell.length_b   1.000
_cell.length_c   1.000
_cell.angle_alpha   90.00
_cell.angle_beta   90.00
_cell.angle_gamma   90.00
#
_symmetry.space_group_name_H-M   'P 1'
#
loop_
_entity.id
_entity.type
_entity.pdbx_description
1 polymer ?
#
loop_
_entity_poly.entity_id
_entity_poly.type
_entity_poly.pdbx_seq_one_letter_code
_entity_poly.pdbx_strand_id
1 'polypeptide(L)'
;MSQDIEAVRQEIRQMYQRISQASYYELLGVQDGLDQTVIKQQATREFRQLAKKWHVDRFSAHDLGDDKKLVQEIFSTLNTAQQVLSDPDKRAQYDLERSGANTDIGSILNAESAFRKGQTMLETGAHAGAHEQFKMASENNPDDLEYRAHFLYTEYLQIPKNQDGTPLKRTRAQAIFKELDTISVELTDRDWLLTFMGVVSEGLGRVREAEGLFHQAMQHNPRNVNAKRHLRLIEMRKGKKKGFFAQFLEKFKSS
;
A
#
# COMPACT_ATOMS: atom_id res chain seq x y z
N MET A 1 12.44 55.46 10.75
CA MET A 1 13.15 54.57 9.80
C MET A 1 13.19 53.11 10.27
N SER A 2 13.46 52.78 11.54
CA SER A 2 13.51 51.36 11.99
C SER A 2 12.16 50.65 12.11
N GLN A 3 11.07 51.36 12.44
CA GLN A 3 9.72 50.76 12.50
C GLN A 3 9.17 50.38 11.11
N ASP A 4 9.62 51.06 10.07
CA ASP A 4 9.15 50.87 8.68
C ASP A 4 9.77 49.60 8.05
N ILE A 5 11.06 49.34 8.32
CA ILE A 5 11.75 48.15 7.80
C ILE A 5 11.30 46.85 8.48
N GLU A 6 11.00 46.89 9.78
CA GLU A 6 10.53 45.69 10.50
C GLU A 6 9.12 45.29 10.05
N ALA A 7 8.24 46.26 9.77
CA ALA A 7 6.92 45.99 9.19
C ALA A 7 7.03 45.33 7.81
N VAL A 8 7.95 45.81 6.96
CA VAL A 8 8.22 45.19 5.64
C VAL A 8 8.72 43.76 5.79
N ARG A 9 9.65 43.48 6.71
CA ARG A 9 10.14 42.13 6.97
C ARG A 9 9.04 41.19 7.48
N GLN A 10 8.15 41.68 8.34
CA GLN A 10 7.00 40.91 8.80
C GLN A 10 6.04 40.58 7.65
N GLU A 11 5.76 41.53 6.76
CA GLU A 11 4.91 41.29 5.57
C GLU A 11 5.53 40.21 4.67
N ILE A 12 6.84 40.28 4.41
CA ILE A 12 7.57 39.26 3.62
C ILE A 12 7.41 37.88 4.26
N ARG A 13 7.65 37.75 5.56
CA ARG A 13 7.57 36.45 6.25
C ARG A 13 6.16 35.90 6.28
N GLN A 14 5.14 36.74 6.45
CA GLN A 14 3.73 36.31 6.39
C GLN A 14 3.36 35.78 5.00
N MET A 15 3.78 36.49 3.94
CA MET A 15 3.55 36.01 2.58
C MET A 15 4.31 34.71 2.29
N TYR A 16 5.54 34.59 2.79
CA TYR A 16 6.33 33.38 2.67
C TYR A 16 5.64 32.17 3.33
N GLN A 17 5.03 32.35 4.50
CA GLN A 17 4.22 31.30 5.13
C GLN A 17 2.95 31.00 4.32
N ARG A 18 2.36 32.00 3.66
CA ARG A 18 1.19 31.78 2.81
C ARG A 18 1.51 30.94 1.57
N ILE A 19 2.64 31.18 0.89
CA ILE A 19 3.02 30.43 -0.32
C ILE A 19 3.33 28.96 -0.06
N SER A 20 3.64 28.57 1.18
CA SER A 20 3.90 27.17 1.54
C SER A 20 2.64 26.38 1.88
N GLN A 21 1.51 27.06 2.13
CA GLN A 21 0.26 26.44 2.58
C GLN A 21 -0.87 26.55 1.56
N ALA A 22 -0.90 27.64 0.78
CA ALA A 22 -1.98 27.93 -0.15
C ALA A 22 -1.80 27.27 -1.51
N SER A 23 -2.90 26.88 -2.14
CA SER A 23 -2.94 26.44 -3.53
C SER A 23 -2.63 27.58 -4.51
N TYR A 24 -2.29 27.25 -5.76
CA TYR A 24 -2.05 28.25 -6.80
C TYR A 24 -3.28 29.10 -7.09
N TYR A 25 -4.49 28.55 -6.93
CA TYR A 25 -5.75 29.27 -7.03
C TYR A 25 -5.87 30.33 -5.93
N GLU A 26 -5.62 29.96 -4.67
CA GLU A 26 -5.70 30.85 -3.51
C GLU A 26 -4.59 31.91 -3.47
N LEU A 27 -3.42 31.59 -4.03
CA LEU A 27 -2.30 32.54 -4.16
C LEU A 27 -2.60 33.64 -5.16
N LEU A 28 -3.25 33.30 -6.28
CA LEU A 28 -3.65 34.28 -7.28
C LEU A 28 -5.06 34.84 -7.05
N GLY A 29 -5.80 34.36 -6.05
CA GLY A 29 -7.18 34.78 -5.79
C GLY A 29 -8.15 34.42 -6.92
N VAL A 30 -7.89 33.30 -7.61
CA VAL A 30 -8.70 32.79 -8.72
C VAL A 30 -9.60 31.69 -8.21
N GLN A 31 -10.88 31.72 -8.58
CA GLN A 31 -11.82 30.66 -8.23
C GLN A 31 -11.56 29.42 -9.07
N ASP A 32 -11.58 28.24 -8.43
CA ASP A 32 -11.47 26.96 -9.13
C ASP A 32 -12.79 26.59 -9.86
N GLY A 33 -12.73 25.59 -10.75
CA GLY A 33 -13.90 25.12 -11.49
C GLY A 33 -14.43 26.04 -12.60
N LEU A 34 -13.74 27.16 -12.88
CA LEU A 34 -14.05 28.04 -14.01
C LEU A 34 -13.47 27.51 -15.33
N ASP A 35 -14.02 28.01 -16.44
CA ASP A 35 -13.51 27.73 -17.78
C ASP A 35 -12.03 28.14 -17.93
N GLN A 36 -11.26 27.37 -18.70
CA GLN A 36 -9.82 27.60 -18.93
C GLN A 36 -9.51 29.03 -19.39
N THR A 37 -10.32 29.57 -20.29
CA THR A 37 -10.10 30.93 -20.81
C THR A 37 -10.26 31.98 -19.71
N VAL A 38 -11.21 31.78 -18.80
CA VAL A 38 -11.46 32.66 -17.65
C VAL A 38 -10.33 32.53 -16.63
N ILE A 39 -9.92 31.31 -16.27
CA ILE A 39 -8.82 31.07 -15.33
C ILE A 39 -7.52 31.70 -15.84
N LYS A 40 -7.17 31.49 -17.12
CA LYS A 40 -5.99 32.10 -17.73
C LYS A 40 -6.01 33.63 -17.65
N GLN A 41 -7.14 34.25 -17.96
CA GLN A 41 -7.29 35.71 -17.91
C GLN A 41 -7.15 36.24 -16.48
N GLN A 42 -7.82 35.62 -15.52
CA GLN A 42 -7.76 36.01 -14.11
C GLN A 42 -6.35 35.79 -13.53
N ALA A 43 -5.77 34.61 -13.70
CA ALA A 43 -4.42 34.29 -13.23
C ALA A 43 -3.38 35.27 -13.78
N THR A 44 -3.46 35.61 -15.07
CA THR A 44 -2.56 36.60 -15.69
C THR A 44 -2.77 38.01 -15.12
N ARG A 45 -4.03 38.42 -14.91
CA ARG A 45 -4.36 39.74 -14.36
C ARG A 45 -3.86 39.88 -12.92
N GLU A 46 -4.14 38.90 -12.07
CA GLU A 46 -3.80 38.92 -10.65
C GLU A 46 -2.29 38.80 -10.44
N PHE A 47 -1.63 37.92 -11.19
CA PHE A 47 -0.16 37.85 -11.18
C PHE A 47 0.48 39.18 -11.51
N ARG A 48 -0.01 39.95 -12.49
CA ARG A 48 0.56 41.29 -12.80
C ARG A 48 0.46 42.26 -11.62
N GLN A 49 -0.59 42.17 -10.80
CA GLN A 49 -0.73 43.01 -9.61
C GLN A 49 0.25 42.56 -8.52
N LEU A 50 0.31 41.25 -8.28
CA LEU A 50 1.21 40.67 -7.28
C LEU A 50 2.69 40.82 -7.66
N ALA A 51 3.03 40.72 -8.94
CA ALA A 51 4.37 40.93 -9.46
C ALA A 51 4.86 42.34 -9.15
N LYS A 52 4.03 43.38 -9.33
CA LYS A 52 4.38 44.76 -8.92
C LYS A 52 4.59 44.89 -7.41
N LYS A 53 3.87 44.10 -6.61
CA LYS A 53 3.98 44.11 -5.14
C LYS A 53 5.21 43.35 -4.64
N TRP A 54 5.60 42.27 -5.31
CA TRP A 54 6.63 41.34 -4.83
C TRP A 54 7.91 41.34 -5.67
N HIS A 55 8.05 42.25 -6.64
CA HIS A 55 9.29 42.42 -7.39
C HIS A 55 10.41 42.92 -6.48
N VAL A 56 11.62 42.40 -6.67
CA VAL A 56 12.80 42.73 -5.84
C VAL A 56 13.11 44.24 -5.84
N ASP A 57 12.87 44.94 -6.94
CA ASP A 57 13.12 46.38 -7.08
C ASP A 57 12.32 47.23 -6.09
N ARG A 58 11.11 46.80 -5.71
CA ARG A 58 10.30 47.50 -4.70
C ARG A 58 11.02 47.56 -3.36
N PHE A 59 11.85 46.57 -3.07
CA PHE A 59 12.56 46.46 -1.79
C PHE A 59 14.01 46.93 -1.86
N SER A 60 14.44 47.48 -2.99
CA SER A 60 15.83 47.93 -3.22
C SER A 60 16.29 49.03 -2.26
N ALA A 61 15.36 49.83 -1.73
CA ALA A 61 15.62 50.88 -0.75
C ALA A 61 15.75 50.36 0.70
N HIS A 62 15.54 49.07 0.95
CA HIS A 62 15.57 48.47 2.29
C HIS A 62 16.71 47.45 2.41
N ASP A 63 17.44 47.48 3.53
CA ASP A 63 18.39 46.43 3.87
C ASP A 63 17.66 45.19 4.42
N LEU A 64 17.29 44.28 3.51
CA LEU A 64 16.54 43.09 3.85
C LEU A 64 17.38 41.93 4.42
N GLY A 65 18.72 41.98 4.32
CA GLY A 65 19.57 40.85 4.68
C GLY A 65 19.09 39.53 4.05
N ASP A 66 18.88 38.50 4.88
CA ASP A 66 18.42 37.17 4.46
C ASP A 66 16.98 37.15 3.91
N ASP A 67 16.12 38.09 4.31
CA ASP A 67 14.72 38.15 3.86
C ASP A 67 14.61 38.44 2.34
N LYS A 68 15.69 38.91 1.69
CA LYS A 68 15.76 39.07 0.23
C LYS A 68 15.55 37.75 -0.51
N LYS A 69 16.02 36.63 0.04
CA LYS A 69 15.82 35.29 -0.55
C LYS A 69 14.33 34.90 -0.52
N LEU A 70 13.64 35.24 0.57
CA LEU A 70 12.20 34.97 0.71
C LEU A 70 11.39 35.72 -0.35
N VAL A 71 11.75 36.98 -0.65
CA VAL A 71 11.10 37.76 -1.71
C VAL A 71 11.26 37.10 -3.09
N GLN A 72 12.46 36.59 -3.39
CA GLN A 72 12.72 35.88 -4.65
C GLN A 72 11.86 34.61 -4.76
N GLU A 73 11.74 33.86 -3.67
CA GLU A 73 10.94 32.64 -3.63
C GLU A 73 9.43 32.94 -3.74
N ILE A 74 8.94 33.98 -3.05
CA ILE A 74 7.56 34.47 -3.20
C ILE A 74 7.28 34.80 -4.67
N PHE A 75 8.14 35.58 -5.30
CA PHE A 75 7.94 35.96 -6.71
C PHE A 75 7.97 34.75 -7.64
N SER A 76 8.94 33.84 -7.44
CA SER A 76 9.06 32.61 -8.22
C SER A 76 7.79 31.76 -8.11
N THR A 77 7.29 31.54 -6.89
CA THR A 77 6.07 30.74 -6.65
C THR A 77 4.83 31.37 -7.27
N LEU A 78 4.68 32.70 -7.19
CA LEU A 78 3.59 33.41 -7.85
C LEU A 78 3.65 33.28 -9.39
N ASN A 79 4.85 33.33 -9.96
CA ASN A 79 5.05 33.14 -11.39
C ASN A 79 4.73 31.70 -11.81
N THR A 80 5.18 30.71 -11.04
CA THR A 80 4.84 29.29 -11.27
C THR A 80 3.32 29.07 -11.19
N ALA A 81 2.65 29.63 -10.17
CA ALA A 81 1.20 29.55 -10.04
C ALA A 81 0.49 30.11 -11.30
N GLN A 82 0.96 31.24 -11.83
CA GLN A 82 0.38 31.83 -13.04
C GLN A 82 0.61 30.95 -14.27
N GLN A 83 1.82 30.41 -14.44
CA GLN A 83 2.16 29.55 -15.57
C GLN A 83 1.37 28.24 -15.57
N VAL A 84 1.22 27.62 -14.40
CA VAL A 84 0.47 26.38 -14.24
C VAL A 84 -1.02 26.62 -14.52
N LEU A 85 -1.64 27.65 -13.93
CA LEU A 85 -3.07 27.91 -14.11
C LEU A 85 -3.43 28.44 -15.50
N SER A 86 -2.49 29.06 -16.21
CA SER A 86 -2.73 29.63 -17.54
C SER A 86 -2.60 28.62 -18.68
N ASP A 87 -2.00 27.46 -18.42
CA ASP A 87 -1.78 26.39 -19.37
C ASP A 87 -2.75 25.23 -19.08
N PRO A 88 -3.55 24.78 -20.07
CA PRO A 88 -4.59 23.78 -19.84
C PRO A 88 -4.02 22.44 -19.37
N ASP A 89 -2.89 22.01 -19.94
CA ASP A 89 -2.30 20.71 -19.64
C ASP A 89 -1.66 20.72 -18.25
N LYS A 90 -0.90 21.78 -17.94
CA LYS A 90 -0.30 21.95 -16.61
C LYS A 90 -1.35 22.12 -15.52
N ARG A 91 -2.44 22.84 -15.79
CA ARG A 91 -3.57 22.99 -14.86
C ARG A 91 -4.24 21.65 -14.61
N ALA A 92 -4.52 20.88 -15.65
CA ALA A 92 -5.14 19.57 -15.52
C ALA A 92 -4.27 18.62 -14.68
N GLN A 93 -2.95 18.61 -14.90
CA GLN A 93 -2.02 17.85 -14.08
C GLN A 93 -2.03 18.31 -12.62
N TYR A 94 -1.96 19.62 -12.38
CA TYR A 94 -2.02 20.19 -11.03
C TYR A 94 -3.32 19.88 -10.29
N ASP A 95 -4.46 19.96 -10.98
CA ASP A 95 -5.77 19.62 -10.43
C ASP A 95 -5.86 18.13 -10.07
N LEU A 96 -5.26 17.25 -10.89
CA LEU A 96 -5.19 15.81 -10.66
C LEU A 96 -4.28 15.44 -9.47
N GLU A 97 -3.15 16.12 -9.33
CA GLU A 97 -2.26 15.99 -8.17
C GLU A 97 -2.95 16.46 -6.89
N ARG A 98 -3.63 17.62 -6.96
CA ARG A 98 -4.39 18.19 -5.83
C ARG A 98 -5.59 17.34 -5.43
N SER A 99 -6.22 16.63 -6.37
CA SER A 99 -7.36 15.75 -6.09
C SER A 99 -6.95 14.38 -5.54
N GLY A 100 -5.66 14.05 -5.45
CA GLY A 100 -5.15 12.77 -4.96
C GLY A 100 -5.32 11.60 -5.93
N ALA A 101 -5.95 11.80 -7.10
CA ALA A 101 -6.30 10.72 -8.03
C ALA A 101 -5.08 10.09 -8.74
N ASN A 102 -3.97 10.83 -8.86
CA ASN A 102 -2.70 10.27 -9.32
C ASN A 102 -2.10 9.28 -8.30
N THR A 103 -2.35 9.50 -7.01
CA THR A 103 -1.87 8.62 -5.94
C THR A 103 -2.63 7.31 -5.94
N ASP A 104 -3.94 7.32 -6.21
CA ASP A 104 -4.79 6.13 -6.24
C ASP A 104 -4.52 5.23 -7.46
N ILE A 105 -4.37 5.80 -8.65
CA ILE A 105 -4.04 4.99 -9.84
C ILE A 105 -2.61 4.45 -9.74
N GLY A 106 -1.67 5.28 -9.25
CA GLY A 106 -0.29 4.86 -9.02
C GLY A 106 -0.18 3.77 -7.96
N SER A 107 -0.90 3.87 -6.84
CA SER A 107 -0.90 2.86 -5.77
C SER A 107 -1.52 1.55 -6.24
N ILE A 108 -2.64 1.60 -6.99
CA ILE A 108 -3.29 0.41 -7.55
C ILE A 108 -2.38 -0.30 -8.55
N LEU A 109 -1.75 0.42 -9.48
CA LEU A 109 -0.84 -0.18 -10.46
C LEU A 109 0.41 -0.77 -9.80
N ASN A 110 0.96 -0.08 -8.79
CA ASN A 110 2.08 -0.58 -8.02
C ASN A 110 1.70 -1.83 -7.21
N ALA A 111 0.51 -1.86 -6.61
CA ALA A 111 -0.01 -3.00 -5.86
C ALA A 111 -0.16 -4.23 -6.76
N GLU A 112 -0.79 -4.07 -7.93
CA GLU A 112 -0.98 -5.15 -8.90
C GLU A 112 0.36 -5.67 -9.44
N SER A 113 1.31 -4.77 -9.76
CA SER A 113 2.64 -5.20 -10.19
C SER A 113 3.38 -5.97 -9.08
N ALA A 114 3.26 -5.55 -7.83
CA ALA A 114 3.88 -6.24 -6.69
C ALA A 114 3.22 -7.61 -6.49
N PHE A 115 1.88 -7.68 -6.54
CA PHE A 115 1.13 -8.92 -6.38
C PHE A 115 1.56 -10.00 -7.38
N ARG A 116 1.65 -9.66 -8.67
CA ARG A 116 2.11 -10.61 -9.71
C ARG A 116 3.53 -11.14 -9.48
N LYS A 117 4.44 -10.26 -9.03
CA LYS A 117 5.80 -10.66 -8.66
C LYS A 117 5.77 -11.61 -7.46
N GLY A 118 4.94 -11.31 -6.47
CA GLY A 118 4.70 -12.16 -5.30
C GLY A 118 4.20 -13.55 -5.67
N GLN A 119 3.21 -13.64 -6.57
CA GLN A 119 2.69 -14.91 -7.09
C GLN A 119 3.79 -15.75 -7.76
N THR A 120 4.56 -15.13 -8.66
CA THR A 120 5.68 -15.80 -9.34
C THR A 120 6.71 -16.32 -8.32
N MET A 121 7.09 -15.50 -7.34
CA MET A 121 8.04 -15.90 -6.30
C MET A 121 7.50 -17.02 -5.40
N LEU A 122 6.21 -16.99 -5.09
CA LEU A 122 5.56 -18.02 -4.28
C LEU A 122 5.55 -19.37 -5.00
N GLU A 123 5.24 -19.37 -6.30
CA GLU A 123 5.28 -20.56 -7.16
C GLU A 123 6.68 -21.17 -7.23
N THR A 124 7.73 -20.33 -7.30
CA THR A 124 9.13 -20.80 -7.30
C THR A 124 9.66 -21.16 -5.91
N GLY A 125 8.87 -21.01 -4.85
CA GLY A 125 9.26 -21.31 -3.46
C GLY A 125 10.11 -20.23 -2.77
N ALA A 126 10.27 -19.05 -3.38
CA ALA A 126 10.98 -17.90 -2.83
C ALA A 126 10.10 -17.16 -1.80
N HIS A 127 9.72 -17.84 -0.72
CA HIS A 127 8.70 -17.37 0.24
C HIS A 127 9.03 -16.01 0.87
N ALA A 128 10.30 -15.71 1.13
CA ALA A 128 10.68 -14.43 1.72
C ALA A 128 10.52 -13.26 0.74
N GLY A 129 10.92 -13.44 -0.53
CA GLY A 129 10.68 -12.44 -1.56
C GLY A 129 9.18 -12.25 -1.83
N ALA A 130 8.43 -13.36 -1.89
CA ALA A 130 6.98 -13.33 -2.05
C ALA A 130 6.31 -12.54 -0.92
N HIS A 131 6.74 -12.73 0.33
CA HIS A 131 6.20 -12.01 1.48
C HIS A 131 6.36 -10.49 1.35
N GLU A 132 7.55 -10.01 0.98
CA GLU A 132 7.78 -8.57 0.79
C GLU A 132 6.91 -7.99 -0.33
N GLN A 133 6.73 -8.73 -1.43
CA GLN A 133 5.89 -8.28 -2.54
C GLN A 133 4.40 -8.24 -2.15
N PHE A 134 3.89 -9.25 -1.44
CA PHE A 134 2.49 -9.24 -0.97
C PHE A 134 2.24 -8.20 0.12
N LYS A 135 3.22 -7.95 0.98
CA LYS A 135 3.17 -6.85 1.95
C LYS A 135 3.00 -5.51 1.22
N MET A 136 3.85 -5.25 0.23
CA MET A 136 3.77 -4.04 -0.58
C MET A 136 2.41 -3.93 -1.29
N ALA A 137 1.89 -5.02 -1.86
CA ALA A 137 0.57 -5.01 -2.50
C ALA A 137 -0.55 -4.67 -1.50
N SER A 138 -0.56 -5.32 -0.33
CA SER A 138 -1.57 -5.10 0.71
C SER A 138 -1.46 -3.72 1.38
N GLU A 139 -0.28 -3.12 1.47
CA GLU A 139 -0.11 -1.76 2.01
C GLU A 139 -0.55 -0.67 1.02
N ASN A 140 -0.38 -0.90 -0.28
CA ASN A 140 -0.80 0.05 -1.33
C ASN A 140 -2.28 -0.08 -1.71
N ASN A 141 -2.91 -1.22 -1.42
CA ASN A 141 -4.36 -1.42 -1.58
C ASN A 141 -4.93 -2.28 -0.43
N PRO A 142 -5.22 -1.68 0.75
CA PRO A 142 -5.63 -2.41 1.95
C PRO A 142 -7.00 -3.10 1.86
N ASP A 143 -7.88 -2.63 1.00
CA ASP A 143 -9.24 -3.16 0.83
C ASP A 143 -9.25 -4.45 -0.03
N ASP A 144 -8.15 -4.76 -0.72
CA ASP A 144 -8.02 -5.99 -1.49
C ASP A 144 -7.70 -7.19 -0.57
N LEU A 145 -8.75 -7.96 -0.30
CA LEU A 145 -8.68 -9.13 0.56
C LEU A 145 -7.82 -10.27 -0.01
N GLU A 146 -7.66 -10.35 -1.33
CA GLU A 146 -6.79 -11.36 -1.95
C GLU A 146 -5.33 -11.04 -1.64
N TYR A 147 -4.93 -9.77 -1.76
CA TYR A 147 -3.58 -9.32 -1.41
C TYR A 147 -3.30 -9.58 0.07
N ARG A 148 -4.27 -9.24 0.94
CA ARG A 148 -4.16 -9.48 2.38
C ARG A 148 -3.99 -10.97 2.72
N ALA A 149 -4.77 -11.84 2.09
CA ALA A 149 -4.69 -13.29 2.35
C ALA A 149 -3.34 -13.88 1.93
N HIS A 150 -2.79 -13.47 0.78
CA HIS A 150 -1.48 -13.93 0.33
C HIS A 150 -0.34 -13.41 1.22
N PHE A 151 -0.43 -12.17 1.69
CA PHE A 151 0.50 -11.62 2.68
C PHE A 151 0.49 -12.44 3.98
N LEU A 152 -0.70 -12.70 4.54
CA LEU A 152 -0.85 -13.52 5.76
C LEU A 152 -0.32 -14.93 5.59
N TYR A 153 -0.60 -15.57 4.46
CA TYR A 153 -0.13 -16.92 4.17
C TYR A 153 1.40 -16.98 4.07
N THR A 154 2.02 -16.03 3.35
CA THR A 154 3.49 -15.98 3.25
C THR A 154 4.16 -15.64 4.57
N GLU A 155 3.54 -14.83 5.42
CA GLU A 155 4.00 -14.62 6.80
C GLU A 155 4.04 -15.95 7.57
N TYR A 156 2.97 -16.75 7.48
CA TYR A 156 2.93 -18.07 8.10
C TYR A 156 4.04 -19.00 7.55
N LEU A 157 4.29 -18.98 6.24
CA LEU A 157 5.36 -19.77 5.63
C LEU A 157 6.74 -19.39 6.17
N GLN A 158 6.95 -18.15 6.58
CA GLN A 158 8.21 -17.69 7.19
C GLN A 158 8.34 -18.01 8.69
N ILE A 159 7.24 -18.31 9.41
CA ILE A 159 7.34 -18.71 10.81
C ILE A 159 8.19 -19.98 10.91
N PRO A 160 9.30 -20.02 11.68
CA PRO A 160 10.09 -21.23 11.83
C PRO A 160 9.26 -22.39 12.39
N LYS A 161 9.52 -23.63 11.94
CA LYS A 161 8.83 -24.84 12.40
C LYS A 161 9.79 -25.77 13.13
N ASN A 162 9.28 -26.54 14.09
CA ASN A 162 10.01 -27.64 14.71
C ASN A 162 10.10 -28.87 13.76
N GLN A 163 10.72 -29.96 14.21
CA GLN A 163 10.89 -31.19 13.42
C GLN A 163 9.56 -31.82 12.96
N ASP A 164 8.50 -31.63 13.73
CA ASP A 164 7.16 -32.13 13.42
C ASP A 164 6.37 -31.20 12.48
N GLY A 165 6.96 -30.09 12.04
CA GLY A 165 6.30 -29.08 11.21
C GLY A 165 5.39 -28.13 11.99
N THR A 166 5.43 -28.15 13.32
CA THR A 166 4.66 -27.23 14.17
C THR A 166 5.35 -25.85 14.20
N PRO A 167 4.62 -24.74 13.97
CA PRO A 167 5.21 -23.39 14.02
C PRO A 167 5.66 -23.04 15.44
N LEU A 168 6.88 -22.52 15.58
CA LEU A 168 7.43 -22.08 16.87
C LEU A 168 6.62 -20.90 17.45
N LYS A 169 6.08 -20.04 16.59
CA LYS A 169 5.19 -18.92 16.98
C LYS A 169 3.71 -19.32 16.84
N ARG A 170 3.25 -20.29 17.65
CA ARG A 170 1.86 -20.83 17.55
C ARG A 170 0.78 -19.76 17.69
N THR A 171 0.94 -18.80 18.60
CA THR A 171 -0.04 -17.71 18.80
C THR A 171 -0.23 -16.88 17.54
N ARG A 172 0.86 -16.53 16.84
CA ARG A 172 0.75 -15.79 15.57
C ARG A 172 0.11 -16.64 14.47
N ALA A 173 0.47 -17.92 14.37
CA ALA A 173 -0.18 -18.83 13.42
C ALA A 173 -1.70 -18.97 13.66
N GLN A 174 -2.14 -18.98 14.93
CA GLN A 174 -3.57 -18.97 15.27
C GLN A 174 -4.25 -17.66 14.87
N ALA A 175 -3.61 -16.51 15.09
CA ALA A 175 -4.11 -15.22 14.65
C ALA A 175 -4.25 -15.16 13.12
N ILE A 176 -3.22 -15.60 12.39
CA ILE A 176 -3.24 -15.70 10.92
C ILE A 176 -4.42 -16.56 10.46
N PHE A 177 -4.64 -17.73 11.07
CA PHE A 177 -5.79 -18.58 10.73
C PHE A 177 -7.13 -17.84 10.91
N LYS A 178 -7.30 -17.13 12.04
CA LYS A 178 -8.53 -16.37 12.32
C LYS A 178 -8.76 -15.23 11.32
N GLU A 179 -7.70 -14.54 10.93
CA GLU A 179 -7.77 -13.49 9.90
C GLU A 179 -8.15 -14.08 8.54
N LEU A 180 -7.52 -15.19 8.12
CA LEU A 180 -7.87 -15.90 6.88
C LEU A 180 -9.31 -16.43 6.91
N ASP A 181 -9.77 -16.94 8.05
CA ASP A 181 -11.16 -17.38 8.26
C ASP A 181 -12.15 -16.24 8.08
N THR A 182 -11.84 -15.06 8.63
CA THR A 182 -12.64 -13.84 8.42
C THR A 182 -12.70 -13.47 6.94
N ILE A 183 -11.54 -13.49 6.25
CA ILE A 183 -11.47 -13.22 4.81
C ILE A 183 -12.29 -14.25 4.01
N SER A 184 -12.31 -15.52 4.43
CA SER A 184 -13.02 -16.58 3.72
C SER A 184 -14.55 -16.44 3.76
N VAL A 185 -15.08 -15.71 4.74
CA VAL A 185 -16.50 -15.35 4.80
C VAL A 185 -16.87 -14.37 3.69
N GLU A 186 -15.95 -13.46 3.33
CA GLU A 186 -16.16 -12.47 2.27
C GLU A 186 -15.76 -12.99 0.88
N LEU A 187 -14.60 -13.64 0.79
CA LEU A 187 -14.10 -14.30 -0.42
C LEU A 187 -14.50 -15.78 -0.43
N THR A 188 -15.79 -16.05 -0.63
CA THR A 188 -16.30 -17.42 -0.65
C THR A 188 -15.75 -18.22 -1.82
N ASP A 189 -15.70 -19.55 -1.67
CA ASP A 189 -15.44 -20.51 -2.74
C ASP A 189 -14.06 -20.38 -3.42
N ARG A 190 -13.09 -19.76 -2.75
CA ARG A 190 -11.70 -19.64 -3.23
C ARG A 190 -10.88 -20.85 -2.82
N ASP A 191 -10.59 -21.73 -3.77
CA ASP A 191 -9.82 -22.95 -3.52
C ASP A 191 -8.41 -22.69 -2.97
N TRP A 192 -7.75 -21.63 -3.45
CA TRP A 192 -6.43 -21.22 -2.96
C TRP A 192 -6.49 -20.74 -1.49
N LEU A 193 -7.54 -20.03 -1.09
CA LEU A 193 -7.71 -19.53 0.28
C LEU A 193 -7.97 -20.68 1.25
N LEU A 194 -8.88 -21.59 0.86
CA LEU A 194 -9.13 -22.83 1.61
C LEU A 194 -7.86 -23.67 1.75
N THR A 195 -7.01 -23.68 0.71
CA THR A 195 -5.70 -24.33 0.77
C THR A 195 -4.78 -23.63 1.78
N PHE A 196 -4.69 -22.31 1.79
CA PHE A 196 -3.89 -21.56 2.77
C PHE A 196 -4.34 -21.87 4.20
N MET A 197 -5.64 -21.81 4.47
CA MET A 197 -6.23 -22.15 5.77
C MET A 197 -5.91 -23.60 6.15
N GLY A 198 -6.03 -24.54 5.21
CA GLY A 198 -5.72 -25.95 5.44
C GLY A 198 -4.26 -26.17 5.85
N VAL A 199 -3.31 -25.48 5.18
CA VAL A 199 -1.89 -25.54 5.53
C VAL A 199 -1.62 -24.99 6.93
N VAL A 200 -2.23 -23.84 7.27
CA VAL A 200 -2.09 -23.23 8.60
C VAL A 200 -2.68 -24.14 9.68
N SER A 201 -3.87 -24.69 9.44
CA SER A 201 -4.57 -25.65 10.31
C SER A 201 -3.74 -26.92 10.54
N GLU A 202 -3.12 -27.47 9.48
CA GLU A 202 -2.26 -28.65 9.56
C GLU A 202 -1.07 -28.40 10.49
N GLY A 203 -0.33 -27.31 10.31
CA GLY A 203 0.81 -26.99 11.17
C GLY A 203 0.40 -26.63 12.60
N LEU A 204 -0.82 -26.14 12.83
CA LEU A 204 -1.38 -25.98 14.18
C LEU A 204 -1.74 -27.32 14.85
N GLY A 205 -1.66 -28.44 14.12
CA GLY A 205 -1.97 -29.79 14.60
C GLY A 205 -3.44 -30.17 14.43
N ARG A 206 -4.25 -29.34 13.77
CA ARG A 206 -5.69 -29.54 13.57
C ARG A 206 -5.94 -30.35 12.29
N VAL A 207 -5.33 -31.53 12.20
CA VAL A 207 -5.24 -32.32 10.96
C VAL A 207 -6.60 -32.66 10.34
N ARG A 208 -7.63 -32.91 11.15
CA ARG A 208 -9.00 -33.18 10.63
C ARG A 208 -9.62 -31.97 9.95
N GLU A 209 -9.43 -30.77 10.52
CA GLU A 209 -9.90 -29.51 9.94
C GLU A 209 -9.15 -29.23 8.63
N ALA A 210 -7.83 -29.37 8.64
CA ALA A 210 -7.00 -29.26 7.45
C ALA A 210 -7.45 -30.18 6.30
N GLU A 211 -7.69 -31.46 6.59
CA GLU A 211 -8.18 -32.43 5.61
C GLU A 211 -9.56 -32.04 5.04
N GLY A 212 -10.47 -31.52 5.87
CA GLY A 212 -11.75 -30.99 5.42
C GLY A 212 -11.59 -29.81 4.46
N LEU A 213 -10.75 -28.83 4.82
CA LEU A 213 -10.45 -27.65 4.00
C LEU A 213 -9.84 -28.02 2.65
N PHE A 214 -8.90 -28.98 2.60
CA PHE A 214 -8.32 -29.42 1.33
C PHE A 214 -9.32 -30.15 0.44
N HIS A 215 -10.23 -30.95 1.01
CA HIS A 215 -11.31 -31.55 0.22
C HIS A 215 -12.24 -30.49 -0.34
N GLN A 216 -12.62 -29.47 0.45
CA GLN A 216 -13.43 -28.35 -0.04
C GLN A 216 -12.71 -27.59 -1.16
N ALA A 217 -11.43 -27.28 -1.00
CA ALA A 217 -10.61 -26.67 -2.04
C ALA A 217 -10.65 -27.49 -3.35
N MET A 218 -10.56 -28.82 -3.26
CA MET A 218 -10.66 -29.71 -4.42
C MET A 218 -12.08 -29.84 -5.00
N GLN A 219 -13.12 -29.61 -4.22
CA GLN A 219 -14.50 -29.54 -4.73
C GLN A 219 -14.69 -28.30 -5.61
N HIS A 220 -14.15 -27.15 -5.20
CA HIS A 220 -14.17 -25.93 -6.00
C HIS A 220 -13.23 -26.01 -7.21
N ASN A 221 -12.03 -26.54 -7.02
CA ASN A 221 -11.04 -26.72 -8.08
C ASN A 221 -10.36 -28.10 -8.01
N PRO A 222 -10.85 -29.10 -8.77
CA PRO A 222 -10.26 -30.44 -8.79
C PRO A 222 -8.80 -30.49 -9.27
N ARG A 223 -8.30 -29.41 -9.90
CA ARG A 223 -6.91 -29.28 -10.38
C ARG A 223 -5.99 -28.57 -9.38
N ASN A 224 -6.46 -28.22 -8.19
CA ASN A 224 -5.62 -27.60 -7.16
C ASN A 224 -4.51 -28.56 -6.70
N VAL A 225 -3.30 -28.33 -7.24
CA VAL A 225 -2.13 -29.19 -7.02
C VAL A 225 -1.68 -29.16 -5.55
N ASN A 226 -1.81 -28.00 -4.90
CA ASN A 226 -1.37 -27.81 -3.51
C ASN A 226 -2.27 -28.59 -2.55
N ALA A 227 -3.59 -28.46 -2.64
CA ALA A 227 -4.54 -29.22 -1.82
C ALA A 227 -4.34 -30.74 -2.01
N LYS A 228 -4.22 -31.20 -3.26
CA LYS A 228 -3.97 -32.61 -3.58
C LYS A 228 -2.66 -33.13 -2.98
N ARG A 229 -1.59 -32.32 -3.02
CA ARG A 229 -0.29 -32.65 -2.42
C ARG A 229 -0.42 -32.84 -0.91
N HIS A 230 -1.11 -31.93 -0.22
CA HIS A 230 -1.29 -32.03 1.24
C HIS A 230 -2.14 -33.23 1.65
N LEU A 231 -3.25 -33.51 0.96
CA LEU A 231 -4.06 -34.71 1.20
C LEU A 231 -3.24 -35.99 1.10
N ARG A 232 -2.42 -36.13 0.05
CA ARG A 232 -1.52 -37.28 -0.12
C ARG A 232 -0.53 -37.41 1.04
N LEU A 233 0.03 -36.30 1.53
CA LEU A 233 0.95 -36.31 2.67
C LEU A 233 0.25 -36.76 3.96
N ILE A 234 -0.98 -36.29 4.21
CA ILE A 234 -1.79 -36.71 5.36
C ILE A 234 -2.09 -38.21 5.30
N GLU A 235 -2.51 -38.73 4.14
CA GLU A 235 -2.77 -40.16 3.93
C GLU A 235 -1.52 -41.02 4.19
N MET A 236 -0.37 -40.61 3.65
CA MET A 236 0.91 -41.30 3.87
C MET A 236 1.27 -41.37 5.37
N ARG A 237 1.06 -40.28 6.13
CA ARG A 237 1.30 -40.25 7.59
C ARG A 237 0.34 -41.17 8.34
N LYS A 238 -0.93 -41.25 7.93
CA LYS A 238 -1.92 -42.19 8.50
C LYS A 238 -1.52 -43.65 8.26
N GLY A 239 -1.07 -43.98 7.05
CA GLY A 239 -0.62 -45.33 6.68
C GLY A 239 0.58 -45.81 7.51
N LYS A 240 1.61 -44.96 7.67
CA LYS A 240 2.80 -45.28 8.50
C LYS A 240 2.43 -45.54 9.97
N LYS A 241 1.53 -44.75 10.55
CA LYS A 241 1.04 -44.96 11.91
C LYS A 241 0.33 -46.31 12.04
N LYS A 242 -0.57 -46.66 11.12
CA LYS A 242 -1.25 -47.97 11.13
C LYS A 242 -0.27 -49.14 11.05
N GLY A 243 0.75 -49.06 10.19
CA GLY A 243 1.79 -50.10 10.07
C GLY A 243 2.61 -50.27 11.36
N PHE A 244 3.01 -49.16 11.99
CA PHE A 244 3.72 -49.20 13.28
C PHE A 244 2.86 -49.82 14.39
N PHE A 245 1.58 -49.45 14.48
CA PHE A 245 0.65 -50.04 15.45
C PHE A 245 0.43 -51.54 15.21
N ALA A 246 0.33 -51.99 13.96
CA ALA A 246 0.22 -53.42 13.63
C ALA A 246 1.47 -54.20 14.07
N GLN A 247 2.67 -53.69 13.75
CA GLN A 247 3.94 -54.31 14.15
C GLN A 247 4.13 -54.34 15.68
N PHE A 248 3.66 -53.30 16.37
CA PHE A 248 3.67 -53.25 17.83
C PHE A 248 2.74 -54.32 18.43
N LEU A 249 1.50 -54.44 17.92
CA LEU A 249 0.54 -55.44 18.39
C LEU A 249 0.99 -56.89 18.13
N GLU A 250 1.71 -57.15 17.04
CA GLU A 250 2.29 -58.47 16.77
C GLU A 250 3.33 -58.87 17.82
N LYS A 251 4.19 -57.94 18.27
CA LYS A 251 5.19 -58.21 19.33
C LYS A 251 4.58 -58.57 20.69
N PHE A 252 3.37 -58.08 20.97
CA PHE A 252 2.64 -58.40 22.21
C PHE A 252 1.83 -59.70 22.14
N LYS A 253 1.55 -60.22 20.93
CA LYS A 253 0.93 -61.54 20.76
C LYS A 253 1.93 -62.70 20.75
N SER A 254 3.22 -62.39 20.56
CA SER A 254 4.32 -63.36 20.54
C SER A 254 5.10 -63.47 21.87
N SER A 255 4.60 -62.86 22.95
CA SER A 255 5.10 -62.98 24.34
C SER A 255 4.04 -63.63 25.21
#